data_AF-A0A8S0XII5-F1
#
_entry.id   AF-A0A8S0XII5-F1
#
_cell.length_a   1.000
_cell.length_b   1.000
_cell.length_c   1.000
_cell.angle_alpha   90.00
_cell.angle_beta   90.00
_cell.angle_gamma   90.00
#
_symmetry.space_group_name_H-M   'P 1'
#
loop_
_entity.id
_entity.type
_entity.pdbx_description
1 polymer ?
#
loop_
_entity_poly.entity_id
_entity_poly.type
_entity_poly.pdbx_seq_one_letter_code
_entity_poly.pdbx_strand_id
1 'polypeptide(L)'
;MGKKLIYNKYRYIGYTDGSRSTLLPQPEWMGVLGPQLQAVVGDTIKVNFLNKSDRPLSMHPHGMLYDKDNEGANMDGAGAIVQPNESFTYTWVVDKDAGPGPNDPSSIVWLYHSHVMAEEEINLGLIGTLVVTRKGMERSETDPAPKDVDQEFTSLFMIFNEEKDKEKGLKHSINGRIFGNLTGYETGMGKHVRWHLVALGNEVDNHTVHWHGQTVLDHGRRTDVVEVLPASMTSVTMVPRSPGEWLLHCHVNDHMMAGMSTRWHVWP
;
A
#
# COMPACT_ATOMS: atom_id res chain seq x y z
N MET A 1 32.27 -7.67 10.83
CA MET A 1 30.99 -8.26 10.36
C MET A 1 29.89 -7.83 11.33
N GLY A 2 28.91 -7.05 10.87
CA GLY A 2 27.87 -6.50 11.74
C GLY A 2 26.88 -7.58 12.22
N LYS A 3 26.29 -7.36 13.40
CA LYS A 3 25.22 -8.22 13.95
C LYS A 3 23.98 -8.09 13.05
N LYS A 4 23.52 -9.18 12.45
CA LYS A 4 22.24 -9.23 11.72
C LYS A 4 21.09 -9.18 12.74
N LEU A 5 20.17 -8.23 12.56
CA LEU A 5 18.91 -8.15 13.32
C LEU A 5 17.82 -8.85 12.51
N ILE A 6 16.94 -9.59 13.19
CA ILE A 6 15.83 -10.33 12.58
C ILE A 6 14.59 -10.04 13.43
N TYR A 7 13.52 -9.61 12.76
CA TYR A 7 12.23 -9.30 13.38
C TYR A 7 11.15 -10.15 12.71
N ASN A 8 10.25 -10.70 13.50
CA ASN A 8 9.13 -11.48 12.99
C ASN A 8 8.01 -10.53 12.57
N LYS A 9 7.37 -10.84 11.44
CA LYS A 9 6.27 -10.06 10.86
C LYS A 9 5.11 -10.98 10.53
N TYR A 10 3.89 -10.46 10.64
CA TYR A 10 2.74 -11.04 9.96
C TYR A 10 2.56 -10.34 8.62
N ARG A 11 1.99 -11.06 7.66
CA ARG A 11 1.69 -10.52 6.33
C ARG A 11 0.34 -11.08 5.88
N TYR A 12 -0.44 -10.24 5.21
CA TYR A 12 -1.50 -10.74 4.36
C TYR A 12 -0.88 -11.44 3.15
N ILE A 13 -1.34 -12.65 2.87
CA ILE A 13 -0.86 -13.47 1.76
C ILE A 13 -2.05 -13.84 0.89
N GLY A 14 -1.96 -13.49 -0.40
CA GLY A 14 -2.97 -13.79 -1.39
C GLY A 14 -2.75 -15.16 -2.02
N TYR A 15 -3.84 -15.81 -2.41
CA TYR A 15 -3.84 -17.07 -3.14
C TYR A 15 -4.72 -16.93 -4.37
N THR A 16 -4.41 -17.70 -5.42
CA THR A 16 -5.17 -17.63 -6.69
C THR A 16 -6.60 -18.15 -6.56
N ASP A 17 -6.86 -19.01 -5.57
CA ASP A 17 -8.17 -19.60 -5.32
C ASP A 17 -8.32 -20.08 -3.86
N GLY A 18 -9.50 -20.63 -3.55
CA GLY A 18 -9.86 -21.11 -2.20
C GLY A 18 -9.10 -22.34 -1.71
N SER A 19 -8.35 -23.05 -2.57
CA SER A 19 -7.51 -24.18 -2.14
C SER A 19 -6.29 -23.74 -1.34
N ARG A 20 -5.89 -22.46 -1.50
CA ARG A 20 -4.72 -21.85 -0.84
C ARG A 20 -3.41 -22.61 -1.10
N SER A 21 -3.28 -23.28 -2.25
CA SER A 21 -2.05 -23.97 -2.66
C SER A 21 -1.08 -23.09 -3.44
N THR A 22 -1.61 -22.14 -4.22
CA THR A 22 -0.84 -21.31 -5.14
C THR A 22 -0.90 -19.86 -4.71
N LEU A 23 0.25 -19.27 -4.43
CA LEU A 23 0.36 -17.86 -4.06
C LEU A 23 -0.07 -16.97 -5.23
N LEU A 24 -0.81 -15.91 -4.91
CA LEU A 24 -1.07 -14.83 -5.85
C LEU A 24 0.25 -14.10 -6.13
N PRO A 25 0.69 -14.03 -7.40
CA PRO A 25 1.91 -13.31 -7.75
C PRO A 25 1.82 -11.84 -7.34
N GLN A 26 2.90 -11.31 -6.77
CA GLN A 26 3.03 -9.90 -6.43
C GLN A 26 4.35 -9.36 -6.99
N PRO A 27 4.36 -8.13 -7.52
CA PRO A 27 5.59 -7.48 -7.93
C PRO A 27 6.59 -7.36 -6.76
N GLU A 28 7.87 -7.46 -7.08
CA GLU A 28 8.95 -7.38 -6.08
C GLU A 28 8.91 -6.07 -5.27
N TRP A 29 8.52 -4.97 -5.93
CA TRP A 29 8.42 -3.66 -5.30
C TRP A 29 7.37 -3.59 -4.19
N MET A 30 6.44 -4.54 -4.07
CA MET A 30 5.43 -4.54 -3.00
C MET A 30 6.03 -4.80 -1.61
N GLY A 31 7.22 -5.41 -1.53
CA GLY A 31 7.93 -5.59 -0.26
C GLY A 31 7.08 -6.30 0.80
N VAL A 32 6.80 -5.62 1.91
CA VAL A 32 6.01 -6.15 3.04
C VAL A 32 4.50 -6.13 2.80
N LEU A 33 3.99 -5.28 1.89
CA LEU A 33 2.56 -5.09 1.66
C LEU A 33 1.85 -6.43 1.40
N GLY A 34 0.61 -6.49 1.86
CA GLY A 34 -0.37 -7.50 1.45
C GLY A 34 -0.76 -7.33 -0.02
N PRO A 35 -1.47 -8.32 -0.59
CA PRO A 35 -1.97 -8.27 -1.96
C PRO A 35 -2.65 -6.95 -2.28
N GLN A 36 -2.33 -6.38 -3.44
CA GLN A 36 -3.04 -5.20 -3.93
C GLN A 36 -4.38 -5.65 -4.46
N LEU A 37 -5.44 -5.33 -3.71
CA LEU A 37 -6.80 -5.55 -4.18
C LEU A 37 -7.11 -4.51 -5.25
N GLN A 38 -7.86 -4.88 -6.28
CA GLN A 38 -8.25 -3.96 -7.34
C GLN A 38 -9.74 -4.14 -7.63
N ALA A 39 -10.42 -3.03 -7.88
CA ALA A 39 -11.84 -3.03 -8.21
C ALA A 39 -12.20 -1.81 -9.05
N VAL A 40 -13.35 -1.89 -9.69
CA VAL A 40 -13.98 -0.78 -10.40
C VAL A 40 -15.18 -0.28 -9.59
N VAL A 41 -15.47 1.01 -9.65
CA VAL A 41 -16.72 1.56 -9.09
C VAL A 41 -17.93 0.77 -9.61
N GLY A 42 -18.74 0.26 -8.69
CA GLY A 42 -19.88 -0.63 -8.92
C GLY A 42 -19.61 -2.09 -8.53
N ASP A 43 -18.35 -2.47 -8.30
CA ASP A 43 -17.99 -3.84 -7.93
C ASP A 43 -18.32 -4.14 -6.45
N THR A 44 -18.33 -5.44 -6.12
CA THR A 44 -18.34 -5.93 -4.74
C THR A 44 -17.15 -6.85 -4.54
N ILE A 45 -16.29 -6.51 -3.58
CA ILE A 45 -15.13 -7.30 -3.21
C ILE A 45 -15.54 -8.29 -2.11
N LYS A 46 -15.26 -9.57 -2.32
CA LYS A 46 -15.40 -10.61 -1.28
C LYS A 46 -14.03 -11.15 -0.87
N VAL A 47 -13.63 -10.89 0.37
CA VAL A 47 -12.33 -11.34 0.89
C VAL A 47 -12.52 -12.54 1.81
N ASN A 48 -12.11 -13.72 1.35
CA ASN A 48 -12.13 -14.95 2.13
C ASN A 48 -10.89 -15.04 3.03
N PHE A 49 -10.93 -14.33 4.16
CA PHE A 49 -9.84 -14.26 5.11
C PHE A 49 -9.75 -15.54 5.95
N LEU A 50 -8.55 -16.08 6.12
CA LEU A 50 -8.23 -17.14 7.08
C LEU A 50 -7.07 -16.64 7.92
N ASN A 51 -7.28 -16.61 9.22
CA ASN A 51 -6.23 -16.24 10.15
C ASN A 51 -5.35 -17.47 10.44
N LYS A 52 -4.11 -17.49 9.93
CA LYS A 52 -3.08 -18.51 10.30
C LYS A 52 -2.00 -17.97 11.23
N SER A 53 -2.25 -16.81 11.84
CA SER A 53 -1.39 -16.29 12.91
C SER A 53 -1.69 -16.97 14.24
N ASP A 54 -0.97 -16.56 15.28
CA ASP A 54 -1.09 -17.00 16.67
C ASP A 54 -1.92 -16.03 17.54
N ARG A 55 -2.57 -15.03 16.93
CA ARG A 55 -3.39 -14.04 17.64
C ARG A 55 -4.69 -13.73 16.91
N PRO A 56 -5.72 -13.19 17.57
CA PRO A 56 -6.91 -12.70 16.89
C PRO A 56 -6.54 -11.52 15.98
N LEU A 57 -7.06 -11.52 14.75
CA LEU A 57 -6.81 -10.49 13.73
C LEU A 57 -8.10 -10.16 12.98
N SER A 58 -8.09 -9.10 12.18
CA SER A 58 -9.19 -8.75 11.29
C SER A 58 -8.68 -8.22 9.94
N MET A 59 -9.61 -7.79 9.10
CA MET A 59 -9.34 -6.95 7.93
C MET A 59 -10.32 -5.78 7.90
N HIS A 60 -9.81 -4.57 7.97
CA HIS A 60 -10.57 -3.33 7.91
C HIS A 60 -10.17 -2.53 6.66
N PRO A 61 -11.08 -2.30 5.70
CA PRO A 61 -10.79 -1.49 4.53
C PRO A 61 -11.10 0.00 4.78
N HIS A 62 -10.30 0.87 4.17
CA HIS A 62 -10.62 2.28 4.05
C HIS A 62 -11.44 2.53 2.77
N GLY A 63 -12.30 3.56 2.80
CA GLY A 63 -13.04 4.04 1.63
C GLY A 63 -14.16 3.13 1.10
N MET A 64 -14.31 1.90 1.58
CA MET A 64 -15.34 0.97 1.11
C MET A 64 -16.66 1.14 1.88
N LEU A 65 -17.77 0.79 1.24
CA LEU A 65 -19.08 0.67 1.89
C LEU A 65 -19.28 -0.75 2.45
N TYR A 66 -19.63 -0.85 3.73
CA TYR A 66 -19.87 -2.11 4.44
C TYR A 66 -20.87 -1.93 5.60
N ASP A 67 -21.41 -3.04 6.10
CA ASP A 67 -22.16 -3.08 7.36
C ASP A 67 -21.23 -3.44 8.55
N LYS A 68 -21.79 -3.50 9.77
CA LYS A 68 -21.01 -3.81 10.97
C LYS A 68 -20.38 -5.19 10.98
N ASP A 69 -21.03 -6.19 10.39
CA ASP A 69 -20.44 -7.53 10.31
C ASP A 69 -19.20 -7.56 9.41
N ASN A 70 -19.10 -6.62 8.46
CA ASN A 70 -18.02 -6.55 7.46
C ASN A 70 -17.00 -5.42 7.72
N GLU A 71 -17.10 -4.71 8.84
CA GLU A 71 -16.23 -3.60 9.21
C GLU A 71 -14.82 -4.05 9.64
N GLY A 72 -14.71 -5.16 10.37
CA GLY A 72 -13.44 -5.68 10.86
C GLY A 72 -12.78 -4.83 11.96
N ALA A 73 -13.54 -4.04 12.71
CA ALA A 73 -13.02 -3.13 13.74
C ALA A 73 -13.94 -3.03 14.97
N ASN A 74 -13.50 -2.28 15.98
CA ASN A 74 -14.26 -1.89 17.17
C ASN A 74 -14.84 -3.06 18.02
N MET A 75 -14.35 -4.29 17.81
CA MET A 75 -14.84 -5.50 18.50
C MET A 75 -16.36 -5.72 18.38
N ASP A 76 -16.99 -5.18 17.34
CA ASP A 76 -18.44 -5.24 17.10
C ASP A 76 -18.74 -5.76 15.69
N GLY A 77 -19.69 -6.69 15.59
CA GLY A 77 -20.00 -7.42 14.36
C GLY A 77 -19.20 -8.72 14.18
N ALA A 78 -19.70 -9.61 13.31
CA ALA A 78 -19.17 -10.96 13.13
C ALA A 78 -17.72 -11.01 12.61
N GLY A 79 -17.31 -10.04 11.78
CA GLY A 79 -15.96 -9.93 11.23
C GLY A 79 -14.98 -9.16 12.10
N ALA A 80 -15.39 -8.62 13.26
CA ALA A 80 -14.53 -7.75 14.06
C ALA A 80 -13.28 -8.44 14.62
N ILE A 81 -13.40 -9.74 14.92
CA ILE A 81 -12.31 -10.55 15.49
C ILE A 81 -12.37 -11.94 14.85
N VAL A 82 -11.34 -12.29 14.08
CA VAL A 82 -11.17 -13.62 13.51
C VAL A 82 -10.08 -14.35 14.30
N GLN A 83 -10.45 -15.40 15.02
CA GLN A 83 -9.51 -16.13 15.89
C GLN A 83 -8.46 -16.92 15.08
N PRO A 84 -7.35 -17.31 15.71
CA PRO A 84 -6.38 -18.23 15.09
C PRO A 84 -7.05 -19.49 14.52
N ASN A 85 -6.73 -19.80 13.27
CA ASN A 85 -7.28 -20.88 12.44
C ASN A 85 -8.76 -20.75 12.04
N GLU A 86 -9.42 -19.63 12.34
CA GLU A 86 -10.78 -19.34 11.87
C GLU A 86 -10.76 -18.54 10.56
N SER A 87 -11.89 -18.55 9.87
CA SER A 87 -12.10 -17.81 8.62
C SER A 87 -13.33 -16.92 8.70
N PHE A 88 -13.28 -15.80 7.98
CA PHE A 88 -14.41 -14.91 7.78
C PHE A 88 -14.39 -14.40 6.34
N THR A 89 -15.57 -14.23 5.75
CA THR A 89 -15.70 -13.64 4.41
C THR A 89 -16.22 -12.22 4.54
N TYR A 90 -15.33 -11.24 4.33
CA TYR A 90 -15.72 -9.84 4.26
C TYR A 90 -16.35 -9.52 2.91
N THR A 91 -17.41 -8.71 2.92
CA THR A 91 -18.09 -8.18 1.73
C THR A 91 -18.03 -6.66 1.76
N TRP A 92 -17.32 -6.08 0.80
CA TRP A 92 -17.10 -4.64 0.67
C TRP A 92 -17.64 -4.15 -0.67
N VAL A 93 -18.48 -3.13 -0.63
CA VAL A 93 -19.08 -2.53 -1.82
C VAL A 93 -18.25 -1.33 -2.25
N VAL A 94 -17.87 -1.32 -3.53
CA VAL A 94 -17.12 -0.23 -4.15
C VAL A 94 -18.12 0.70 -4.80
N ASP A 95 -18.84 1.47 -3.97
CA ASP A 95 -19.83 2.40 -4.48
C ASP A 95 -19.19 3.62 -5.16
N LYS A 96 -20.00 4.62 -5.53
CA LYS A 96 -19.47 5.81 -6.21
C LYS A 96 -18.51 6.61 -5.30
N ASP A 97 -18.72 6.58 -3.99
CA ASP A 97 -18.01 7.40 -3.01
C ASP A 97 -16.70 6.72 -2.57
N ALA A 98 -16.57 5.41 -2.79
CA ALA A 98 -15.32 4.66 -2.77
C ALA A 98 -14.39 4.96 -3.95
N GLY A 99 -14.92 5.56 -5.03
CA GLY A 99 -14.22 5.81 -6.27
C GLY A 99 -13.49 7.16 -6.34
N PRO A 100 -12.69 7.38 -7.41
CA PRO A 100 -12.05 8.67 -7.65
C PRO A 100 -13.06 9.83 -7.73
N GLY A 101 -12.82 10.90 -6.98
CA GLY A 101 -13.56 12.16 -7.06
C GLY A 101 -13.31 12.92 -8.38
N PRO A 102 -13.97 14.07 -8.61
CA PRO A 102 -13.90 14.77 -9.90
C PRO A 102 -12.49 15.26 -10.29
N ASN A 103 -11.66 15.60 -9.30
CA ASN A 103 -10.29 16.07 -9.51
C ASN A 103 -9.25 14.97 -9.32
N ASP A 104 -9.69 13.78 -8.91
CA ASP A 104 -8.82 12.63 -8.76
C ASP A 104 -8.55 12.00 -10.13
N PRO A 105 -7.37 11.37 -10.27
CA PRO A 105 -7.05 10.69 -11.51
C PRO A 105 -7.87 9.38 -11.64
N SER A 106 -7.72 8.65 -12.75
CA SER A 106 -8.60 7.52 -13.13
C SER A 106 -8.67 6.35 -12.13
N SER A 107 -7.61 6.09 -11.36
CA SER A 107 -7.56 5.20 -10.21
C SER A 107 -7.05 5.90 -8.94
N ILE A 108 -7.58 5.54 -7.77
CA ILE A 108 -7.09 5.98 -6.45
C ILE A 108 -6.77 4.78 -5.56
N VAL A 109 -6.02 5.00 -4.49
CA VAL A 109 -5.61 3.97 -3.53
C VAL A 109 -6.29 4.17 -2.18
N TRP A 110 -6.63 3.06 -1.55
CA TRP A 110 -7.04 2.92 -0.16
C TRP A 110 -6.13 1.93 0.56
N LEU A 111 -6.11 2.00 1.89
CA LEU A 111 -5.45 1.02 2.75
C LEU A 111 -6.45 -0.04 3.23
N TYR A 112 -5.94 -1.22 3.54
CA TYR A 112 -6.60 -2.12 4.46
C TYR A 112 -5.58 -2.65 5.48
N HIS A 113 -6.01 -2.85 6.72
CA HIS A 113 -5.16 -3.37 7.80
C HIS A 113 -6.00 -4.07 8.88
N SER A 114 -5.35 -4.77 9.80
CA SER A 114 -6.03 -5.35 10.96
C SER A 114 -6.38 -4.25 11.96
N HIS A 115 -7.51 -4.40 12.65
CA HIS A 115 -8.05 -3.39 13.56
C HIS A 115 -8.51 -3.99 14.91
N VAL A 116 -7.97 -5.16 15.30
CA VAL A 116 -8.16 -5.70 16.65
C VAL A 116 -7.28 -4.92 17.63
N MET A 117 -5.98 -4.78 17.31
CA MET A 117 -5.00 -3.92 17.98
C MET A 117 -4.24 -3.10 16.93
N ALA A 118 -4.95 -2.20 16.23
CA ALA A 118 -4.49 -1.55 15.00
C ALA A 118 -3.05 -0.99 15.07
N GLU A 119 -2.72 -0.24 16.12
CA GLU A 119 -1.40 0.39 16.29
C GLU A 119 -0.24 -0.63 16.37
N GLU A 120 -0.45 -1.74 17.09
CA GLU A 120 0.54 -2.82 17.17
C GLU A 120 0.61 -3.60 15.86
N GLU A 121 -0.54 -3.88 15.25
CA GLU A 121 -0.67 -4.77 14.10
C GLU A 121 -0.08 -4.20 12.82
N ILE A 122 -0.17 -2.87 12.63
CA ILE A 122 0.52 -2.20 11.52
C ILE A 122 2.04 -2.33 11.69
N ASN A 123 2.56 -2.20 12.92
CA ASN A 123 3.98 -2.38 13.21
C ASN A 123 4.43 -3.84 13.03
N LEU A 124 3.51 -4.79 13.16
CA LEU A 124 3.78 -6.20 12.86
C LEU A 124 3.72 -6.54 11.36
N GLY A 125 3.32 -5.59 10.50
CA GLY A 125 3.35 -5.73 9.03
C GLY A 125 2.00 -5.99 8.36
N LEU A 126 0.88 -5.94 9.10
CA LEU A 126 -0.46 -6.23 8.58
C LEU A 126 -1.06 -5.02 7.85
N ILE A 127 -0.54 -4.74 6.66
CA ILE A 127 -0.95 -3.60 5.84
C ILE A 127 -1.02 -4.06 4.38
N GLY A 128 -2.07 -3.69 3.67
CA GLY A 128 -2.14 -3.81 2.23
C GLY A 128 -2.91 -2.66 1.61
N THR A 129 -3.04 -2.68 0.29
CA THR A 129 -3.65 -1.59 -0.47
C THR A 129 -4.76 -2.09 -1.37
N LEU A 130 -5.74 -1.23 -1.61
CA LEU A 130 -6.86 -1.47 -2.51
C LEU A 130 -6.90 -0.31 -3.52
N VAL A 131 -6.88 -0.61 -4.81
CA VAL A 131 -6.99 0.40 -5.87
C VAL A 131 -8.38 0.36 -6.47
N VAL A 132 -9.03 1.53 -6.51
CA VAL A 132 -10.34 1.69 -7.14
C VAL A 132 -10.19 2.48 -8.43
N THR A 133 -10.59 1.88 -9.53
CA THR A 133 -10.67 2.51 -10.84
C THR A 133 -12.07 3.07 -11.07
N ARG A 134 -12.13 4.27 -11.66
CA ARG A 134 -13.38 4.91 -12.07
C ARG A 134 -14.12 4.02 -13.09
N LYS A 135 -15.43 3.86 -12.94
CA LYS A 135 -16.25 3.10 -13.89
C LYS A 135 -16.11 3.63 -15.32
N GLY A 136 -15.90 2.72 -16.27
CA GLY A 136 -15.64 3.00 -17.68
C GLY A 136 -14.17 3.29 -18.01
N MET A 137 -13.29 3.37 -17.01
CA MET A 137 -11.84 3.58 -17.18
C MET A 137 -11.03 2.30 -17.00
N GLU A 138 -11.64 1.19 -16.58
CA GLU A 138 -11.02 -0.12 -16.55
C GLU A 138 -10.47 -0.54 -17.92
N ARG A 139 -9.38 -1.32 -17.91
CA ARG A 139 -8.72 -1.80 -19.12
C ARG A 139 -9.57 -2.86 -19.83
N SER A 140 -10.24 -3.72 -19.07
CA SER A 140 -11.24 -4.66 -19.58
C SER A 140 -12.18 -5.11 -18.47
N GLU A 141 -13.20 -5.90 -18.80
CA GLU A 141 -14.11 -6.50 -17.82
C GLU A 141 -13.40 -7.42 -16.79
N THR A 142 -12.21 -7.94 -17.13
CA THR A 142 -11.43 -8.83 -16.26
C THR A 142 -10.11 -8.22 -15.78
N ASP A 143 -9.80 -6.98 -16.18
CA ASP A 143 -8.64 -6.23 -15.75
C ASP A 143 -9.07 -4.84 -15.24
N PRO A 144 -9.22 -4.68 -13.91
CA PRO A 144 -9.71 -3.45 -13.29
C PRO A 144 -8.68 -2.31 -13.34
N ALA A 145 -7.43 -2.55 -13.78
CA ALA A 145 -6.44 -1.49 -13.91
C ALA A 145 -6.93 -0.40 -14.87
N PRO A 146 -6.60 0.87 -14.65
CA PRO A 146 -7.06 1.95 -15.51
C PRO A 146 -6.37 1.89 -16.89
N LYS A 147 -7.13 2.18 -17.94
CA LYS A 147 -6.69 2.08 -19.34
C LYS A 147 -5.83 3.25 -19.83
N ASP A 148 -5.79 4.35 -19.09
CA ASP A 148 -5.03 5.57 -19.39
C ASP A 148 -3.64 5.59 -18.75
N VAL A 149 -3.23 4.51 -18.09
CA VAL A 149 -1.88 4.34 -17.54
C VAL A 149 -1.25 3.05 -18.07
N ASP A 150 0.05 3.10 -18.32
CA ASP A 150 0.83 1.94 -18.71
C ASP A 150 1.18 1.05 -17.49
N GLN A 151 1.39 1.67 -16.33
CA GLN A 151 1.90 1.00 -15.14
C GLN A 151 1.45 1.71 -13.86
N GLU A 152 1.19 0.93 -12.81
CA GLU A 152 0.90 1.44 -11.47
C GLU A 152 1.95 0.93 -10.48
N PHE A 153 2.35 1.80 -9.55
CA PHE A 153 3.23 1.48 -8.43
C PHE A 153 2.59 1.93 -7.13
N THR A 154 2.79 1.16 -6.05
CA THR A 154 2.40 1.57 -4.70
C THR A 154 3.62 1.68 -3.80
N SER A 155 3.71 2.78 -3.05
CA SER A 155 4.78 3.05 -2.08
C SER A 155 4.19 3.41 -0.72
N LEU A 156 4.37 2.53 0.25
CA LEU A 156 4.14 2.74 1.67
C LEU A 156 5.36 3.38 2.29
N PHE A 157 5.20 4.59 2.82
CA PHE A 157 6.15 5.27 3.67
C PHE A 157 5.74 5.06 5.11
N MET A 158 6.53 4.29 5.85
CA MET A 158 6.22 3.94 7.24
C MET A 158 7.49 3.63 8.04
N ILE A 159 7.49 4.09 9.28
CA ILE A 159 8.49 3.75 10.30
C ILE A 159 7.96 2.56 11.11
N PHE A 160 8.53 1.37 10.91
CA PHE A 160 8.19 0.21 11.75
C PHE A 160 8.93 0.29 13.09
N ASN A 161 8.18 0.18 14.19
CA ASN A 161 8.69 0.16 15.55
C ASN A 161 8.85 -1.27 16.07
N GLU A 162 10.08 -1.80 15.98
CA GLU A 162 10.35 -3.20 16.31
C GLU A 162 10.75 -3.44 17.77
N GLU A 163 11.16 -2.39 18.49
CA GLU A 163 11.73 -2.52 19.85
C GLU A 163 11.13 -1.53 20.87
N LYS A 164 9.82 -1.22 20.74
CA LYS A 164 9.06 -0.37 21.69
C LYS A 164 9.75 0.99 21.92
N ASP A 165 9.80 1.80 20.88
CA ASP A 165 10.27 3.20 20.88
C ASP A 165 11.76 3.39 21.18
N LYS A 166 12.54 2.31 21.14
CA LYS A 166 13.99 2.46 21.08
C LYS A 166 14.37 2.93 19.68
N GLU A 167 15.12 4.04 19.60
CA GLU A 167 15.60 4.62 18.35
C GLU A 167 16.18 3.57 17.38
N LYS A 168 17.03 2.68 17.90
CA LYS A 168 17.65 1.59 17.12
C LYS A 168 16.64 0.56 16.58
N GLY A 169 15.43 0.51 17.11
CA GLY A 169 14.31 -0.34 16.73
C GLY A 169 13.41 0.29 15.67
N LEU A 170 13.53 1.60 15.41
CA LEU A 170 12.79 2.29 14.35
C LEU A 170 13.38 1.91 12.99
N LYS A 171 12.52 1.54 12.04
CA LYS A 171 12.88 1.13 10.68
C LYS A 171 12.16 2.04 9.68
N HIS A 172 12.82 3.13 9.33
CA HIS A 172 12.34 4.13 8.38
C HIS A 172 12.37 3.55 6.97
N SER A 173 11.22 3.10 6.47
CA SER A 173 11.16 2.19 5.34
C SER A 173 10.28 2.68 4.20
N ILE A 174 10.57 2.17 3.00
CA ILE A 174 9.66 2.18 1.85
C ILE A 174 9.25 0.72 1.62
N ASN A 175 7.96 0.40 1.70
CA ASN A 175 7.42 -0.98 1.60
C ASN A 175 8.14 -2.00 2.52
N GLY A 176 8.58 -1.59 3.71
CA GLY A 176 9.27 -2.45 4.68
C GLY A 176 10.75 -2.73 4.36
N ARG A 177 11.33 -1.96 3.43
CA ARG A 177 12.73 -2.04 3.01
C ARG A 177 13.46 -0.74 3.34
N ILE A 178 14.76 -0.85 3.63
CA ILE A 178 15.59 0.23 4.17
C ILE A 178 16.95 0.27 3.47
N PHE A 179 17.59 1.42 3.46
CA PHE A 179 18.93 1.65 2.90
C PHE A 179 19.07 1.14 1.45
N GLY A 180 18.08 1.42 0.60
CA GLY A 180 18.18 1.11 -0.82
C GLY A 180 17.94 -0.34 -1.22
N ASN A 181 17.46 -1.20 -0.31
CA ASN A 181 17.30 -2.63 -0.58
C ASN A 181 15.91 -3.06 -1.10
N LEU A 182 15.10 -2.12 -1.57
CA LEU A 182 13.89 -2.41 -2.35
C LEU A 182 14.21 -2.34 -3.84
N THR A 183 13.61 -3.24 -4.60
CA THR A 183 13.87 -3.46 -6.03
C THR A 183 12.53 -3.57 -6.78
N GLY A 184 12.59 -3.52 -8.11
CA GLY A 184 11.41 -3.75 -8.98
C GLY A 184 10.62 -2.50 -9.38
N TYR A 185 10.96 -1.31 -8.88
CA TYR A 185 10.44 -0.06 -9.45
C TYR A 185 11.14 0.24 -10.78
N GLU A 186 10.61 -0.31 -11.87
CA GLU A 186 11.17 -0.16 -13.20
C GLU A 186 10.10 0.20 -14.22
N THR A 187 10.37 1.20 -15.06
CA THR A 187 9.46 1.65 -16.10
C THR A 187 10.22 2.16 -17.33
N GLY A 188 9.52 2.50 -18.40
CA GLY A 188 10.11 3.08 -19.61
C GLY A 188 9.94 4.61 -19.66
N MET A 189 10.85 5.30 -20.33
CA MET A 189 10.69 6.71 -20.64
C MET A 189 9.42 6.94 -21.47
N GLY A 190 8.71 8.02 -21.19
CA GLY A 190 7.46 8.37 -21.89
C GLY A 190 6.23 7.56 -21.47
N LYS A 191 6.37 6.56 -20.59
CA LYS A 191 5.25 5.79 -20.05
C LYS A 191 4.39 6.63 -19.10
N HIS A 192 3.07 6.43 -19.14
CA HIS A 192 2.14 6.98 -18.17
C HIS A 192 2.13 6.10 -16.93
N VAL A 193 2.73 6.58 -15.83
CA VAL A 193 2.87 5.84 -14.58
C VAL A 193 1.99 6.46 -13.50
N ARG A 194 1.19 5.63 -12.83
CA ARG A 194 0.47 6.02 -11.61
C ARG A 194 1.30 5.62 -10.40
N TRP A 195 1.56 6.57 -9.51
CA TRP A 195 2.12 6.30 -8.20
C TRP A 195 1.03 6.46 -7.14
N HIS A 196 0.77 5.39 -6.42
CA HIS A 196 -0.08 5.35 -5.23
C HIS A 196 0.83 5.48 -4.01
N LEU A 197 0.71 6.60 -3.31
CA LEU A 197 1.48 6.88 -2.11
C LEU A 197 0.57 6.66 -0.91
N VAL A 198 1.05 5.84 0.01
CA VAL A 198 0.36 5.59 1.26
C VAL A 198 1.32 5.78 2.42
N ALA A 199 0.83 6.30 3.53
CA ALA A 199 1.59 6.39 4.76
C ALA A 199 0.70 5.99 5.94
N LEU A 200 1.31 5.37 6.94
CA LEU A 200 0.65 4.92 8.15
C LEU A 200 1.69 4.88 9.27
N GLY A 201 1.25 4.99 10.53
CA GLY A 201 2.14 5.08 11.68
C GLY A 201 1.64 6.14 12.65
N ASN A 202 2.54 6.90 13.26
CA ASN A 202 2.22 7.88 14.31
C ASN A 202 2.77 9.28 13.98
N GLU A 203 2.86 10.18 14.96
CA GLU A 203 3.25 11.57 14.76
C GLU A 203 4.65 11.79 14.14
N VAL A 204 5.54 10.79 14.16
CA VAL A 204 6.84 10.86 13.47
C VAL A 204 6.78 10.43 12.01
N ASP A 205 5.65 9.90 11.54
CA ASP A 205 5.45 9.49 10.14
C ASP A 205 4.99 10.67 9.26
N ASN A 206 5.75 11.78 9.29
CA ASN A 206 5.53 12.95 8.44
C ASN A 206 6.42 12.91 7.18
N HIS A 207 6.03 12.16 6.17
CA HIS A 207 6.91 11.89 5.03
C HIS A 207 6.74 12.87 3.88
N THR A 208 7.83 13.10 3.14
CA THR A 208 7.84 13.95 1.94
C THR A 208 8.50 13.19 0.80
N VAL A 209 7.70 12.52 -0.03
CA VAL A 209 8.14 11.61 -1.09
C VAL A 209 8.75 12.40 -2.24
N HIS A 210 9.99 12.12 -2.59
CA HIS A 210 10.71 12.81 -3.66
C HIS A 210 11.31 11.83 -4.67
N TRP A 211 11.13 12.11 -5.97
CA TRP A 211 11.74 11.40 -7.08
C TRP A 211 12.82 12.26 -7.72
N HIS A 212 14.07 11.78 -7.71
CA HIS A 212 15.15 12.50 -8.38
C HIS A 212 14.92 12.56 -9.89
N GLY A 213 15.22 13.72 -10.48
CA GLY A 213 15.22 13.91 -11.93
C GLY A 213 13.83 13.89 -12.59
N GLN A 214 12.74 13.71 -11.84
CA GLN A 214 11.38 13.60 -12.39
C GLN A 214 10.39 14.47 -11.62
N THR A 215 9.22 14.67 -12.21
CA THR A 215 8.11 15.43 -11.62
C THR A 215 6.83 14.65 -11.78
N VAL A 216 5.90 14.81 -10.84
CA VAL A 216 4.55 14.27 -10.88
C VAL A 216 3.51 15.38 -11.06
N LEU A 217 2.30 14.97 -11.41
CA LEU A 217 1.08 15.77 -11.28
C LEU A 217 0.27 15.23 -10.10
N ASP A 218 0.02 16.10 -9.14
CA ASP A 218 -0.72 15.88 -7.91
C ASP A 218 -1.95 16.80 -7.94
N HIS A 219 -3.13 16.22 -8.20
CA HIS A 219 -4.39 16.97 -8.42
C HIS A 219 -4.26 18.17 -9.38
N GLY A 220 -3.52 17.99 -10.48
CA GLY A 220 -3.29 19.02 -11.51
C GLY A 220 -2.14 19.98 -11.19
N ARG A 221 -1.60 19.97 -9.97
CA ARG A 221 -0.39 20.71 -9.58
C ARG A 221 0.85 19.92 -9.99
N ARG A 222 1.82 20.57 -10.63
CA ARG A 222 3.13 19.96 -10.89
C ARG A 222 4.04 20.13 -9.69
N THR A 223 4.63 19.03 -9.23
CA THR A 223 5.56 18.98 -8.10
C THR A 223 6.56 17.84 -8.31
N ASP A 224 7.66 17.85 -7.58
CA ASP A 224 8.62 16.75 -7.45
C ASP A 224 8.66 16.18 -6.02
N VAL A 225 7.91 16.78 -5.09
CA VAL A 225 7.74 16.35 -3.71
C VAL A 225 6.24 16.24 -3.39
N VAL A 226 5.84 15.16 -2.70
CA VAL A 226 4.47 14.94 -2.21
C VAL A 226 4.50 14.61 -0.73
N GLU A 227 3.78 15.39 0.07
CA GLU A 227 3.65 15.20 1.51
C GLU A 227 2.62 14.11 1.84
N VAL A 228 2.98 13.16 2.70
CA VAL A 228 2.08 12.11 3.19
C VAL A 228 2.26 11.94 4.71
N LEU A 229 1.17 12.21 5.44
CA LEU A 229 1.06 12.07 6.89
C LEU A 229 0.50 10.69 7.27
N PRO A 230 0.41 10.31 8.56
CA PRO A 230 -0.21 9.04 8.96
C PRO A 230 -1.62 8.90 8.41
N ALA A 231 -1.91 7.73 7.85
CA ALA A 231 -3.14 7.39 7.13
C ALA A 231 -3.41 8.21 5.86
N SER A 232 -2.42 8.92 5.32
CA SER A 232 -2.55 9.59 4.02
C SER A 232 -2.52 8.58 2.88
N MET A 233 -3.42 8.77 1.92
CA MET A 233 -3.52 7.97 0.70
C MET A 233 -3.72 8.95 -0.46
N THR A 234 -2.76 9.00 -1.38
CA THR A 234 -2.83 9.89 -2.55
C THR A 234 -2.32 9.18 -3.80
N SER A 235 -2.78 9.61 -4.95
CA SER A 235 -2.43 9.01 -6.24
C SER A 235 -1.99 10.11 -7.20
N VAL A 236 -0.74 10.02 -7.67
CA VAL A 236 -0.11 11.04 -8.51
C VAL A 236 0.32 10.44 -9.84
N THR A 237 0.30 11.24 -10.90
CA THR A 237 0.63 10.77 -12.25
C THR A 237 2.00 11.26 -12.67
N MET A 238 2.80 10.36 -13.25
CA MET A 238 4.15 10.64 -13.75
C MET A 238 4.26 10.25 -15.22
N VAL A 239 5.01 11.04 -15.99
CA VAL A 239 5.56 10.62 -17.28
C VAL A 239 7.08 10.80 -17.19
N PRO A 240 7.87 9.73 -17.00
CA PRO A 240 9.32 9.84 -16.88
C PRO A 240 9.94 10.39 -18.17
N ARG A 241 10.85 11.36 -18.04
CA ARG A 241 11.43 12.09 -19.17
C ARG A 241 12.93 11.93 -19.33
N SER A 242 13.58 11.23 -18.39
CA SER A 242 15.03 11.04 -18.40
C SER A 242 15.36 9.61 -17.97
N PRO A 243 16.00 8.82 -18.84
CA PRO A 243 16.38 7.45 -18.50
C PRO A 243 17.52 7.46 -17.47
N GLY A 244 17.59 6.41 -16.67
CA GLY A 244 18.61 6.26 -15.64
C GLY A 244 18.11 5.57 -14.39
N GLU A 245 19.04 5.37 -13.45
CA GLU A 245 18.74 4.89 -12.11
C GLU A 245 18.66 6.09 -11.16
N TRP A 246 17.48 6.30 -10.61
CA TRP A 246 17.13 7.50 -9.85
C TRP A 246 16.83 7.15 -8.39
N LEU A 247 17.09 8.09 -7.48
CA LEU A 247 16.72 7.95 -6.08
C LEU A 247 15.24 8.27 -5.87
N LEU A 248 14.56 7.46 -5.05
CA LEU A 248 13.25 7.72 -4.47
C LEU A 248 13.41 7.71 -2.95
N HIS A 249 13.13 8.82 -2.28
CA HIS A 249 13.36 8.90 -0.83
C HIS A 249 12.40 9.87 -0.14
N CYS A 250 12.39 9.81 1.19
CA CYS A 250 11.77 10.83 2.02
C CYS A 250 12.74 12.00 2.21
N HIS A 251 12.25 13.24 2.08
CA HIS A 251 13.05 14.46 2.24
C HIS A 251 13.12 14.97 3.69
N VAL A 252 12.48 14.29 4.66
CA VAL A 252 12.79 14.50 6.08
C VAL A 252 14.20 13.96 6.33
N ASN A 253 15.11 14.85 6.74
CA ASN A 253 16.53 14.55 6.87
C ASN A 253 16.79 13.29 7.72
N ASP A 254 16.15 13.19 8.89
CA ASP A 254 16.35 12.05 9.80
C ASP A 254 15.83 10.75 9.17
N HIS A 255 14.69 10.78 8.47
CA HIS A 255 14.12 9.60 7.82
C HIS A 255 15.02 9.09 6.69
N MET A 256 15.54 10.01 5.85
CA MET A 256 16.48 9.68 4.78
C MET A 256 17.75 9.05 5.34
N MET A 257 18.36 9.70 6.35
CA MET A 257 19.61 9.25 6.98
C MET A 257 19.43 7.90 7.70
N ALA A 258 18.22 7.63 8.21
CA ALA A 258 17.85 6.37 8.83
C ALA A 258 17.44 5.28 7.83
N GLY A 259 17.52 5.55 6.51
CA GLY A 259 17.42 4.55 5.47
C GLY A 259 16.15 4.57 4.63
N MET A 260 15.26 5.56 4.79
CA MET A 260 14.03 5.69 4.00
C MET A 260 14.31 6.18 2.58
N SER A 261 14.93 5.30 1.81
CA SER A 261 15.33 5.54 0.44
C SER A 261 15.38 4.22 -0.33
N THR A 262 15.06 4.31 -1.61
CA THR A 262 15.23 3.25 -2.59
C THR A 262 15.64 3.83 -3.94
N ARG A 263 15.93 2.95 -4.89
CA ARG A 263 16.17 3.31 -6.28
C ARG A 263 15.02 2.85 -7.16
N TRP A 264 14.85 3.54 -8.27
CA TRP A 264 13.95 3.14 -9.35
C TRP A 264 14.62 3.39 -10.70
N HIS A 265 14.25 2.61 -11.69
CA HIS A 265 14.89 2.61 -13.00
C HIS A 265 13.93 3.09 -14.10
N VAL A 266 14.43 3.98 -14.95
CA VAL A 266 13.75 4.42 -16.17
C VAL A 266 14.57 3.94 -17.37
N TRP A 267 14.03 2.96 -18.08
CA TRP A 267 14.58 2.44 -19.32
C TRP A 267 14.40 3.45 -20.46
N PRO A 268 15.32 3.51 -21.44
CA PRO A 268 15.19 4.35 -22.63
C PRO A 268 13.93 4.11 -23.45
#